data_AF-A0A257WV09-F1
#
_entry.id   AF-A0A257WV09-F1
#
_cell.length_a   1.000
_cell.length_b   1.000
_cell.length_c   1.000
_cell.angle_alpha   90.00
_cell.angle_beta   90.00
_cell.angle_gamma   90.00
#
_symmetry.space_group_name_H-M   'P 1'
#
loop_
_entity.id
_entity.type
_entity.pdbx_description
1 polymer ?
#
loop_
_entity_poly.entity_id
_entity_poly.type
_entity_poly.pdbx_seq_one_letter_code
_entity_poly.pdbx_strand_id
1 'polypeptide(L)'
;MKPVFILVTALLCVFTTAASAADEPFRPEAGKFPPLEKAHSYRGELVFVDHVNRRGSLRVEGNGVFRRNDPQPFAMLPYGMIRYHGAPADLRDIPLGTVMHVRAYLPPDPKISAVPVLPVNNKEKDADHRRGVGVAPAENHVLLLEDEPSHCLRENKVWKLKELELKNNEGMITASRESKAGGDGKASEENMTFDAATRIWRGRECLTPEELVAEGIWPASGKKSLEGQGVLLGITWKPTPGGVFTRFHISDIWLDDGAMQRAAHNQTETHKVSMRNRWMPAWVDAVEYGKFGRATVTVTLFGGMDASLYADFKKGIPALMNGVENTLKHTEGGTAGPSQMAARGSIREVTKTPGDAALGSSGIQLRYETDMITEGMRPTRIVRIRPANWPDAHMPREEYLDSGRFSLEDRFPTPAIFPKY
;
A
#
# COMPACT_ATOMS: atom_id res chain seq x y z
N MET A 1 51.19 64.52 -7.76
CA MET A 1 49.99 64.32 -8.59
C MET A 1 50.09 62.96 -9.25
N LYS A 2 49.26 61.99 -8.85
CA LYS A 2 49.30 60.59 -9.31
C LYS A 2 48.20 60.38 -10.37
N PRO A 3 48.43 59.61 -11.45
CA PRO A 3 47.39 59.27 -12.40
C PRO A 3 46.59 58.04 -11.92
N VAL A 4 45.29 58.07 -12.17
CA VAL A 4 44.32 57.01 -11.89
C VAL A 4 44.24 56.10 -13.11
N PHE A 5 44.54 54.81 -12.94
CA PHE A 5 44.26 53.77 -13.94
C PHE A 5 42.89 53.14 -13.63
N ILE A 6 41.98 53.21 -14.60
CA ILE A 6 40.67 52.55 -14.57
C ILE A 6 40.85 51.14 -15.13
N LEU A 7 40.56 50.11 -14.34
CA LEU A 7 40.53 48.72 -14.77
C LEU A 7 39.07 48.31 -15.00
N VAL A 8 38.68 48.09 -16.25
CA VAL A 8 37.37 47.54 -16.63
C VAL A 8 37.48 46.02 -16.64
N THR A 9 36.77 45.34 -15.74
CA THR A 9 36.66 43.88 -15.72
C THR A 9 35.37 43.46 -16.43
N ALA A 10 35.50 42.86 -17.62
CA ALA A 10 34.38 42.27 -18.35
C ALA A 10 34.09 40.86 -17.78
N LEU A 11 32.89 40.67 -17.23
CA LEU A 11 32.40 39.38 -16.74
C LEU A 11 31.68 38.65 -17.88
N LEU A 12 32.32 37.62 -18.44
CA LEU A 12 31.72 36.72 -19.43
C LEU A 12 30.93 35.62 -18.70
N CYS A 13 29.60 35.70 -18.70
CA CYS A 13 28.73 34.63 -18.22
C CYS A 13 28.61 33.53 -19.28
N VAL A 14 29.28 32.40 -19.07
CA VAL A 14 29.07 31.17 -19.84
C VAL A 14 27.84 30.47 -19.28
N PHE A 15 26.71 30.51 -20.00
CA PHE A 15 25.56 29.67 -19.74
C PHE A 15 25.87 28.25 -20.22
N THR A 16 26.21 27.34 -19.30
CA THR A 16 26.22 25.91 -19.57
C THR A 16 24.79 25.39 -19.48
N THR A 17 24.22 25.04 -20.63
CA THR A 17 23.00 24.24 -20.70
C THR A 17 23.33 22.82 -20.25
N ALA A 18 23.08 22.52 -18.98
CA ALA A 18 23.11 21.15 -18.49
C ALA A 18 21.97 20.37 -19.15
N ALA A 19 22.28 19.57 -20.16
CA ALA A 19 21.38 18.54 -20.67
C ALA A 19 21.11 17.56 -19.52
N SER A 20 19.85 17.41 -19.09
CA SER A 20 19.49 16.41 -18.09
C SER A 20 19.75 15.03 -18.67
N ALA A 21 20.71 14.30 -18.11
CA ALA A 21 20.79 12.86 -18.33
C ALA A 21 19.45 12.25 -17.92
N ALA A 22 18.86 11.42 -18.78
CA ALA A 22 17.70 10.64 -18.41
C ALA A 22 18.11 9.72 -17.24
N ASP A 23 17.45 9.88 -16.09
CA ASP A 23 17.69 9.06 -14.90
C ASP A 23 17.54 7.58 -15.28
N GLU A 24 18.53 6.75 -14.90
CA GLU A 24 18.44 5.31 -15.12
C GLU A 24 17.19 4.73 -14.44
N PRO A 25 16.50 3.75 -15.05
CA PRO A 25 15.31 3.14 -14.47
C PRO A 25 15.60 2.50 -13.11
N PHE A 26 14.94 2.97 -12.06
CA PHE A 26 15.19 2.53 -10.70
C PHE A 26 14.55 1.16 -10.38
N ARG A 27 15.32 0.27 -9.74
CA ARG A 27 14.86 -1.02 -9.20
C ARG A 27 15.26 -1.13 -7.71
N PRO A 28 14.38 -1.65 -6.84
CA PRO A 28 14.74 -1.90 -5.45
C PRO A 28 15.87 -2.94 -5.33
N GLU A 29 16.78 -2.74 -4.39
CA GLU A 29 17.88 -3.67 -4.09
C GLU A 29 17.53 -4.55 -2.87
N ALA A 30 18.02 -5.79 -2.88
CA ALA A 30 17.85 -6.70 -1.74
C ALA A 30 18.55 -6.13 -0.49
N GLY A 31 17.87 -6.18 0.66
CA GLY A 31 18.38 -5.67 1.94
C GLY A 31 18.40 -4.15 2.07
N LYS A 32 17.78 -3.40 1.15
CA LYS A 32 17.66 -1.94 1.23
C LYS A 32 16.20 -1.49 1.04
N PHE A 33 15.77 -0.53 1.85
CA PHE A 33 14.48 0.11 1.67
C PHE A 33 14.61 1.18 0.57
N PRO A 34 13.80 1.13 -0.50
CA PRO A 34 13.92 2.06 -1.60
C PRO A 34 13.37 3.45 -1.21
N PRO A 35 13.96 4.55 -1.74
CA PRO A 35 13.47 5.91 -1.52
C PRO A 35 12.10 6.09 -2.19
N LEU A 36 11.16 6.72 -1.47
CA LEU A 36 9.78 6.91 -1.93
C LEU A 36 9.70 7.81 -3.17
N GLU A 37 10.65 8.73 -3.32
CA GLU A 37 10.75 9.72 -4.39
C GLU A 37 11.02 9.05 -5.75
N LYS A 38 11.60 7.84 -5.75
CA LYS A 38 11.82 7.04 -6.96
C LYS A 38 10.62 6.16 -7.33
N ALA A 39 9.58 6.11 -6.49
CA ALA A 39 8.38 5.33 -6.78
C ALA A 39 7.49 6.05 -7.80
N HIS A 40 7.01 5.29 -8.79
CA HIS A 40 5.96 5.78 -9.68
C HIS A 40 4.61 5.78 -8.95
N SER A 41 3.78 6.78 -9.23
CA SER A 41 2.51 7.02 -8.56
C SER A 41 1.37 6.94 -9.57
N TYR A 42 0.35 6.14 -9.27
CA TYR A 42 -0.87 6.04 -10.07
C TYR A 42 -2.06 5.62 -9.19
N ARG A 43 -3.29 5.77 -9.70
CA ARG A 43 -4.51 5.29 -9.05
C ARG A 43 -5.32 4.40 -9.98
N GLY A 44 -6.14 3.51 -9.41
CA GLY A 44 -6.98 2.61 -10.18
C GLY A 44 -7.94 1.80 -9.32
N GLU A 45 -8.92 1.18 -9.96
CA GLU A 45 -9.90 0.31 -9.31
C GLU A 45 -9.31 -1.09 -9.08
N LEU A 46 -9.42 -1.63 -7.87
CA LEU A 46 -9.04 -2.99 -7.53
C LEU A 46 -10.02 -4.01 -8.12
N VAL A 47 -9.58 -4.81 -9.08
CA VAL A 47 -10.44 -5.74 -9.83
C VAL A 47 -10.11 -7.21 -9.59
N PHE A 48 -8.94 -7.50 -9.03
CA PHE A 48 -8.52 -8.86 -8.67
C PHE A 48 -7.63 -8.84 -7.44
N VAL A 49 -7.78 -9.84 -6.56
CA VAL A 49 -6.99 -10.02 -5.35
C VAL A 49 -6.54 -11.48 -5.22
N ASP A 50 -5.24 -11.66 -5.10
CA ASP A 50 -4.57 -12.88 -4.63
C ASP A 50 -3.82 -12.50 -3.35
N HIS A 51 -4.56 -12.40 -2.26
CA HIS A 51 -4.05 -11.96 -0.96
C HIS A 51 -2.95 -12.88 -0.43
N VAL A 52 -3.00 -14.16 -0.80
CA VAL A 52 -2.09 -15.20 -0.33
C VAL A 52 -0.70 -15.04 -0.95
N ASN A 53 -0.60 -14.71 -2.24
CA ASN A 53 0.68 -14.36 -2.85
C ASN A 53 0.98 -12.86 -2.80
N ARG A 54 0.14 -12.06 -2.13
CA ARG A 54 0.22 -10.61 -2.07
C ARG A 54 0.28 -9.97 -3.46
N ARG A 55 -0.61 -10.40 -4.36
CA ARG A 55 -0.77 -9.88 -5.73
C ARG A 55 -2.20 -9.40 -5.97
N GLY A 56 -2.39 -8.61 -7.01
CA GLY A 56 -3.72 -8.21 -7.46
C GLY A 56 -3.66 -7.61 -8.85
N SER A 57 -4.78 -7.08 -9.31
CA SER A 57 -4.82 -6.26 -10.53
C SER A 57 -5.63 -4.99 -10.30
N LEU A 58 -5.16 -3.90 -10.90
CA LEU A 58 -5.82 -2.60 -10.91
C LEU A 58 -6.22 -2.22 -12.33
N ARG A 59 -7.47 -1.79 -12.50
CA ARG A 59 -7.83 -1.01 -13.69
C ARG A 59 -7.31 0.41 -13.48
N VAL A 60 -6.16 0.69 -14.07
CA VAL A 60 -5.46 1.98 -13.88
C VAL A 60 -6.24 3.09 -14.57
N GLU A 61 -6.38 4.21 -13.88
CA GLU A 61 -7.02 5.39 -14.43
C GLU A 61 -6.17 5.99 -15.56
N GLY A 62 -6.85 6.35 -16.65
CA GLY A 62 -6.28 7.16 -17.72
C GLY A 62 -7.34 8.11 -18.27
N ASN A 63 -6.94 8.89 -19.28
CA ASN A 63 -7.80 9.91 -19.88
C ASN A 63 -8.87 9.35 -20.85
N GLY A 64 -8.87 8.03 -21.09
CA GLY A 64 -9.82 7.36 -21.98
C GLY A 64 -11.09 6.87 -21.28
N VAL A 65 -11.77 5.94 -21.94
CA VAL A 65 -12.95 5.22 -21.45
C VAL A 65 -12.50 4.19 -20.40
N PHE A 66 -12.49 4.60 -19.13
CA PHE A 66 -11.95 3.84 -18.00
C PHE A 66 -12.35 2.36 -18.00
N ARG A 67 -13.64 2.04 -18.20
CA ARG A 67 -14.15 0.65 -18.19
C ARG A 67 -13.52 -0.28 -19.25
N ARG A 68 -12.81 0.26 -20.24
CA ARG A 68 -12.11 -0.50 -21.29
C ARG A 68 -10.64 -0.73 -20.97
N ASN A 69 -10.11 -0.11 -19.93
CA ASN A 69 -8.72 -0.32 -19.54
C ASN A 69 -8.56 -1.74 -19.01
N ASP A 70 -7.54 -2.43 -19.52
CA ASP A 70 -7.23 -3.79 -19.14
C ASP A 70 -6.69 -3.81 -17.70
N PRO A 71 -7.08 -4.79 -16.87
CA PRO A 71 -6.51 -4.97 -15.54
C PRO A 71 -4.98 -5.08 -15.57
N GLN A 72 -4.30 -4.21 -14.82
CA GLN A 72 -2.85 -4.22 -14.69
C GLN A 72 -2.42 -4.95 -13.42
N PRO A 73 -1.66 -6.05 -13.55
CA PRO A 73 -1.25 -6.84 -12.40
C PRO A 73 -0.19 -6.13 -11.57
N PHE A 74 -0.21 -6.37 -10.25
CA PHE A 74 0.79 -5.89 -9.31
C PHE A 74 1.17 -6.97 -8.29
N ALA A 75 2.38 -6.86 -7.75
CA ALA A 75 2.87 -7.65 -6.63
C ALA A 75 3.32 -6.72 -5.50
N MET A 76 2.97 -7.02 -4.26
CA MET A 76 3.50 -6.29 -3.11
C MET A 76 4.96 -6.67 -2.89
N LEU A 77 5.81 -5.68 -2.60
CA LEU A 77 7.13 -5.95 -2.03
C LEU A 77 6.98 -6.64 -0.65
N PRO A 78 8.00 -7.38 -0.17
CA PRO A 78 7.93 -8.04 1.14
C PRO A 78 7.65 -7.04 2.29
N TYR A 79 8.23 -5.85 2.19
CA TYR A 79 8.04 -4.71 3.09
C TYR A 79 6.97 -3.71 2.59
N GLY A 80 6.20 -4.09 1.57
CA GLY A 80 5.12 -3.28 1.03
C GLY A 80 3.96 -3.17 2.01
N MET A 81 3.46 -1.95 2.20
CA MET A 81 2.41 -1.61 3.16
C MET A 81 1.07 -1.42 2.46
N ILE A 82 0.01 -1.85 3.12
CA ILE A 82 -1.37 -1.72 2.64
C ILE A 82 -2.13 -0.94 3.71
N ARG A 83 -2.90 0.07 3.28
CA ARG A 83 -3.76 0.84 4.18
C ARG A 83 -5.19 0.88 3.66
N TYR A 84 -6.12 0.68 4.58
CA TYR A 84 -7.55 0.76 4.34
C TYR A 84 -8.19 1.48 5.52
N HIS A 85 -9.14 2.38 5.25
CA HIS A 85 -9.81 3.18 6.27
C HIS A 85 -8.83 3.86 7.25
N GLY A 86 -7.74 4.43 6.73
CA GLY A 86 -6.75 5.15 7.53
C GLY A 86 -5.85 4.26 8.40
N ALA A 87 -5.97 2.93 8.33
CA ALA A 87 -5.28 1.98 9.19
C ALA A 87 -4.53 0.90 8.40
N PRO A 88 -3.57 0.18 9.03
CA PRO A 88 -2.92 -0.98 8.43
C PRO A 88 -3.91 -2.08 8.01
N ALA A 89 -3.64 -2.72 6.87
CA ALA A 89 -4.53 -3.74 6.31
C ALA A 89 -3.76 -4.86 5.59
N ASP A 90 -4.47 -5.94 5.28
CA ASP A 90 -4.06 -6.95 4.31
C ASP A 90 -4.91 -6.86 3.04
N LEU A 91 -4.46 -7.42 1.90
CA LEU A 91 -5.23 -7.37 0.65
C LEU A 91 -6.62 -7.99 0.78
N ARG A 92 -6.79 -8.97 1.68
CA ARG A 92 -8.10 -9.62 1.91
C ARG A 92 -9.13 -8.69 2.55
N ASP A 93 -8.69 -7.59 3.16
CA ASP A 93 -9.56 -6.65 3.88
C ASP A 93 -10.21 -5.65 2.92
N ILE A 94 -9.68 -5.52 1.69
CA ILE A 94 -10.09 -4.50 0.73
C ILE A 94 -11.15 -5.08 -0.22
N PRO A 95 -12.36 -4.50 -0.27
CA PRO A 95 -13.37 -4.89 -1.24
C PRO A 95 -12.92 -4.63 -2.68
N LEU A 96 -13.28 -5.52 -3.60
CA LEU A 96 -13.15 -5.25 -5.04
C LEU A 96 -14.00 -4.03 -5.41
N GLY A 97 -13.53 -3.29 -6.43
CA GLY A 97 -14.11 -2.02 -6.85
C GLY A 97 -13.54 -0.81 -6.11
N THR A 98 -12.81 -1.00 -5.00
CA THR A 98 -12.15 0.11 -4.28
C THR A 98 -11.09 0.78 -5.15
N VAL A 99 -11.10 2.11 -5.20
CA VAL A 99 -10.04 2.89 -5.86
C VAL A 99 -8.85 3.00 -4.94
N MET A 100 -7.71 2.49 -5.41
CA MET A 100 -6.45 2.45 -4.67
C MET A 100 -5.43 3.40 -5.28
N HIS A 101 -4.67 4.06 -4.42
CA HIS A 101 -3.44 4.80 -4.74
C HIS A 101 -2.24 3.89 -4.58
N VAL A 102 -1.33 3.97 -5.54
CA VAL A 102 -0.17 3.09 -5.63
C VAL A 102 1.12 3.91 -5.63
N ARG A 103 2.11 3.43 -4.86
CA ARG A 103 3.53 3.79 -5.02
C ARG A 103 4.30 2.52 -5.33
N ALA A 104 4.83 2.42 -6.54
CA ALA A 104 5.44 1.20 -7.03
C ALA A 104 6.74 1.46 -7.78
N TYR A 105 7.52 0.39 -7.92
CA TYR A 105 8.77 0.37 -8.66
C TYR A 105 8.75 -0.69 -9.74
N LEU A 106 9.75 -0.65 -10.61
CA LEU A 106 10.06 -1.75 -11.50
C LEU A 106 10.39 -3.02 -10.68
N PRO A 107 10.21 -4.22 -11.25
CA PRO A 107 10.52 -5.47 -10.57
C PRO A 107 11.97 -5.47 -10.04
N PRO A 108 12.21 -5.82 -8.76
CA PRO A 108 13.56 -5.93 -8.22
C PRO A 108 14.44 -6.85 -9.07
N ASP A 109 13.92 -8.04 -9.42
CA ASP A 109 14.51 -8.94 -10.40
C ASP A 109 13.46 -9.36 -11.44
N PRO A 110 13.58 -8.90 -12.70
CA PRO A 110 12.67 -9.26 -13.78
C PRO A 110 12.53 -10.76 -14.04
N LYS A 111 13.56 -11.57 -13.76
CA LYS A 111 13.58 -13.01 -14.11
C LYS A 111 12.67 -13.84 -13.22
N ILE A 112 12.46 -13.39 -11.99
CA ILE A 112 11.68 -14.09 -10.96
C ILE A 112 10.44 -13.29 -10.55
N SER A 113 10.03 -12.34 -11.39
CA SER A 113 8.86 -11.49 -11.14
C SER A 113 7.58 -12.33 -11.00
N ALA A 114 6.81 -12.07 -9.94
CA ALA A 114 5.56 -12.78 -9.66
C ALA A 114 4.35 -12.27 -10.50
N VAL A 115 4.59 -11.25 -11.32
CA VAL A 115 3.66 -10.63 -12.27
C VAL A 115 4.38 -10.32 -13.59
N PRO A 116 3.67 -10.17 -14.73
CA PRO A 116 4.28 -9.82 -16.01
C PRO A 116 5.22 -8.61 -15.94
N VAL A 117 6.36 -8.70 -16.62
CA VAL A 117 7.32 -7.61 -16.75
C VAL A 117 7.01 -6.82 -18.02
N LEU A 118 6.65 -5.55 -17.85
CA LEU A 118 6.36 -4.65 -18.96
C LEU A 118 7.62 -3.86 -19.37
N PRO A 119 7.70 -3.36 -20.62
CA PRO A 119 8.78 -2.46 -21.04
C PRO A 119 8.84 -1.20 -20.16
N VAL A 120 10.02 -0.70 -19.82
CA VAL A 120 10.16 0.42 -18.86
C VAL A 120 9.34 1.67 -19.26
N ASN A 121 9.25 1.97 -20.55
CA ASN A 121 8.50 3.11 -21.07
C ASN A 121 6.98 2.85 -21.21
N ASN A 122 6.44 1.75 -20.66
CA ASN A 122 5.04 1.39 -20.89
C ASN A 122 4.04 2.40 -20.30
N LYS A 123 4.44 3.14 -19.25
CA LYS A 123 3.67 4.25 -18.68
C LYS A 123 3.53 5.47 -19.61
N GLU A 124 4.33 5.56 -20.67
CA GLU A 124 4.28 6.65 -21.67
C GLU A 124 3.52 6.24 -22.93
N LYS A 125 3.15 4.96 -23.06
CA LYS A 125 2.49 4.46 -24.26
C LYS A 125 1.02 4.84 -24.27
N ASP A 126 0.57 5.25 -25.44
CA ASP A 126 -0.85 5.35 -25.77
C ASP A 126 -1.42 3.96 -26.02
N ALA A 127 -2.39 3.56 -25.19
CA ALA A 127 -3.10 2.30 -25.31
C ALA A 127 -4.30 2.38 -26.28
N ASP A 128 -4.27 3.34 -27.21
CA ASP A 128 -5.30 3.77 -28.15
C ASP A 128 -6.21 4.91 -27.65
N HIS A 129 -6.84 5.61 -28.61
CA HIS A 129 -7.74 6.74 -28.35
C HIS A 129 -8.92 6.44 -27.40
N ARG A 130 -9.21 5.17 -27.10
CA ARG A 130 -10.30 4.75 -26.20
C ARG A 130 -9.81 4.44 -24.80
N ARG A 131 -8.54 4.10 -24.59
CA ARG A 131 -7.98 3.78 -23.26
C ARG A 131 -7.09 4.91 -22.73
N GLY A 132 -6.40 5.60 -23.62
CA GLY A 132 -5.52 6.72 -23.32
C GLY A 132 -4.11 6.28 -22.94
N VAL A 133 -3.33 7.23 -22.41
CA VAL A 133 -1.90 7.07 -22.13
C VAL A 133 -1.69 6.60 -20.68
N GLY A 134 -0.70 5.73 -20.48
CA GLY A 134 -0.16 5.42 -19.15
C GLY A 134 -1.00 4.48 -18.29
N VAL A 135 -1.97 3.80 -18.89
CA VAL A 135 -2.85 2.84 -18.21
C VAL A 135 -2.20 1.47 -17.93
N ALA A 136 -0.91 1.31 -18.23
CA ALA A 136 -0.16 0.07 -18.06
C ALA A 136 1.29 0.34 -17.58
N PRO A 137 1.48 0.92 -16.37
CA PRO A 137 2.81 1.22 -15.86
C PRO A 137 3.65 -0.06 -15.66
N ALA A 138 4.94 0.00 -15.98
CA ALA A 138 5.85 -1.12 -15.74
C ALA A 138 6.25 -1.26 -14.27
N GLU A 139 6.06 -0.19 -13.50
CA GLU A 139 6.24 -0.13 -12.07
C GLU A 139 5.07 -0.81 -11.36
N ASN A 140 5.13 -2.15 -11.28
CA ASN A 140 4.08 -2.97 -10.70
C ASN A 140 4.49 -3.71 -9.41
N HIS A 141 5.64 -3.36 -8.83
CA HIS A 141 6.09 -3.86 -7.53
C HIS A 141 5.85 -2.83 -6.44
N VAL A 142 4.79 -3.05 -5.68
CA VAL A 142 4.14 -2.04 -4.84
C VAL A 142 4.80 -1.95 -3.47
N LEU A 143 5.22 -0.75 -3.12
CA LEU A 143 5.65 -0.40 -1.76
C LEU A 143 4.48 0.10 -0.91
N LEU A 144 3.54 0.81 -1.52
CA LEU A 144 2.41 1.40 -0.79
C LEU A 144 1.13 1.28 -1.62
N LEU A 145 0.10 0.69 -1.01
CA LEU A 145 -1.24 0.56 -1.56
C LEU A 145 -2.26 1.13 -0.58
N GLU A 146 -2.95 2.21 -0.94
CA GLU A 146 -3.80 2.98 -0.02
C GLU A 146 -5.17 3.24 -0.62
N ASP A 147 -6.24 3.07 0.15
CA ASP A 147 -7.53 3.63 -0.24
C ASP A 147 -7.53 5.17 -0.16
N GLU A 148 -8.57 5.79 -0.71
CA GLU A 148 -8.68 7.25 -0.76
C GLU A 148 -8.57 7.94 0.62
N PRO A 149 -9.25 7.48 1.70
CA PRO A 149 -9.07 8.03 3.04
C PRO A 149 -7.64 7.91 3.55
N SER A 150 -6.99 6.75 3.39
CA SER A 150 -5.61 6.56 3.86
C SER A 150 -4.63 7.46 3.12
N HIS A 151 -4.78 7.56 1.80
CA HIS A 151 -3.98 8.46 0.97
C HIS A 151 -4.17 9.91 1.41
N CYS A 152 -5.42 10.35 1.58
CA CYS A 152 -5.73 11.71 2.05
C CYS A 152 -5.09 11.99 3.41
N LEU A 153 -5.23 11.08 4.37
CA LEU A 153 -4.65 11.25 5.71
C LEU A 153 -3.12 11.36 5.66
N ARG A 154 -2.44 10.52 4.87
CA ARG A 154 -0.98 10.56 4.75
C ARG A 154 -0.47 11.83 4.06
N GLU A 155 -1.17 12.28 3.02
CA GLU A 155 -0.83 13.48 2.25
C GLU A 155 -1.37 14.78 2.88
N ASN A 156 -1.98 14.71 4.06
CA ASN A 156 -2.64 15.82 4.74
C ASN A 156 -3.68 16.54 3.85
N LYS A 157 -4.51 15.75 3.16
CA LYS A 157 -5.59 16.20 2.27
C LYS A 157 -6.97 15.90 2.85
N VAL A 158 -7.97 16.58 2.29
CA VAL A 158 -9.39 16.44 2.60
C VAL A 158 -10.20 16.65 1.33
N TRP A 159 -11.37 16.04 1.23
CA TRP A 159 -12.34 16.36 0.19
C TRP A 159 -13.26 17.48 0.64
N LYS A 160 -13.45 18.48 -0.23
CA LYS A 160 -14.36 19.60 -0.04
C LYS A 160 -15.60 19.36 -0.89
N LEU A 161 -16.73 19.08 -0.24
CA LEU A 161 -17.99 18.86 -0.93
C LEU A 161 -18.60 20.20 -1.34
N LYS A 162 -18.87 20.40 -2.63
CA LYS A 162 -19.31 21.68 -3.18
C LYS A 162 -20.80 21.72 -3.46
N GLU A 163 -21.27 20.79 -4.28
CA GLU A 163 -22.67 20.70 -4.70
C GLU A 163 -23.14 19.25 -4.63
N LEU A 164 -24.36 19.07 -4.15
CA LEU A 164 -25.13 17.85 -4.17
C LEU A 164 -26.25 18.00 -5.20
N GLU A 165 -26.42 17.04 -6.10
CA GLU A 165 -27.61 16.86 -6.90
C GLU A 165 -28.23 15.50 -6.54
N LEU A 166 -29.45 15.50 -6.02
CA LEU A 166 -30.15 14.30 -5.55
C LEU A 166 -31.49 14.13 -6.27
N LYS A 167 -31.81 12.89 -6.64
CA LYS A 167 -33.15 12.48 -7.07
C LYS A 167 -33.37 11.02 -6.67
N ASN A 168 -34.43 10.71 -5.93
CA ASN A 168 -34.76 9.33 -5.52
C ASN A 168 -33.62 8.60 -4.79
N ASN A 169 -32.98 9.25 -3.81
CA ASN A 169 -31.85 8.69 -3.02
C ASN A 169 -30.58 8.36 -3.83
N GLU A 170 -30.47 8.81 -5.08
CA GLU A 170 -29.27 8.70 -5.90
C GLU A 170 -28.92 10.03 -6.55
N GLY A 171 -27.67 10.19 -6.99
CA GLY A 171 -27.27 11.41 -7.68
C GLY A 171 -25.78 11.61 -7.82
N MET A 172 -25.37 12.88 -7.83
CA MET A 172 -23.98 13.29 -7.95
C MET A 172 -23.56 14.25 -6.85
N ILE A 173 -22.30 14.12 -6.46
CA ILE A 173 -21.61 15.09 -5.62
C ILE A 173 -20.43 15.64 -6.42
N THR A 174 -20.36 16.97 -6.51
CA THR A 174 -19.18 17.69 -6.98
C THR A 174 -18.28 17.96 -5.79
N ALA A 175 -17.03 17.53 -5.86
CA ALA A 175 -16.06 17.75 -4.79
C ALA A 175 -14.66 18.05 -5.33
N SER A 176 -13.83 18.71 -4.52
CA SER A 176 -12.40 18.91 -4.82
C SER A 176 -11.54 18.34 -3.70
N ARG A 177 -10.44 17.70 -4.07
CA ARG A 177 -9.46 17.20 -3.10
C ARG A 177 -8.37 18.24 -2.86
N GLU A 178 -8.26 18.70 -1.63
CA GLU A 178 -7.47 19.87 -1.26
C GLU A 178 -6.53 19.57 -0.09
N SER A 179 -5.46 20.35 0.04
CA SER A 179 -4.61 20.33 1.23
C SER A 179 -5.39 20.83 2.45
N LYS A 180 -5.28 20.14 3.60
CA LYS A 180 -5.87 20.60 4.86
C LYS A 180 -5.26 21.92 5.34
N ALA A 181 -3.99 22.18 5.02
CA ALA A 181 -3.28 23.39 5.44
C ALA A 181 -3.65 24.65 4.62
N GLY A 182 -4.49 24.51 3.59
CA GLY A 182 -4.74 25.57 2.61
C GLY A 182 -3.57 25.76 1.64
N GLY A 183 -3.86 26.19 0.42
CA GLY A 183 -2.84 26.49 -0.60
C GLY A 183 -3.49 26.95 -1.91
N ASP A 184 -2.80 27.84 -2.62
CA ASP A 184 -3.29 28.52 -3.84
C ASP A 184 -3.40 27.62 -5.10
N GLY A 185 -3.30 26.30 -4.93
CA GLY A 185 -3.47 25.36 -6.04
C GLY A 185 -4.94 25.25 -6.41
N LYS A 186 -5.28 25.48 -7.70
CA LYS A 186 -6.61 25.13 -8.24
C LYS A 186 -6.80 23.61 -8.15
N ALA A 187 -7.46 23.14 -7.09
CA ALA A 187 -7.87 21.74 -7.01
C ALA A 187 -8.92 21.45 -8.09
N SER A 188 -8.70 20.39 -8.86
CA SER A 188 -9.67 19.95 -9.88
C SER A 188 -10.93 19.46 -9.19
N GLU A 189 -12.08 19.92 -9.70
CA GLU A 189 -13.37 19.37 -9.32
C GLU A 189 -13.58 18.02 -9.97
N GLU A 190 -14.12 17.09 -9.20
CA GLU A 190 -14.51 15.76 -9.64
C GLU A 190 -16.00 15.56 -9.34
N ASN A 191 -16.73 15.10 -10.36
CA ASN A 191 -18.12 14.71 -10.23
C ASN A 191 -18.18 13.21 -9.95
N MET A 192 -18.65 12.82 -8.78
CA MET A 192 -18.78 11.43 -8.37
C MET A 192 -20.25 11.08 -8.14
N THR A 193 -20.62 9.85 -8.47
CA THR A 193 -21.96 9.35 -8.17
C THR A 193 -22.08 8.92 -6.70
N PHE A 194 -23.29 8.89 -6.19
CA PHE A 194 -23.65 8.21 -4.95
C PHE A 194 -25.07 7.62 -5.13
N ASP A 195 -25.42 6.65 -4.32
CA ASP A 195 -26.74 6.00 -4.37
C ASP A 195 -27.21 5.65 -2.95
N ALA A 196 -28.37 5.00 -2.84
CA ALA A 196 -28.95 4.63 -1.56
C ALA A 196 -28.05 3.70 -0.71
N ALA A 197 -27.04 3.05 -1.31
CA ALA A 197 -26.09 2.21 -0.61
C ALA A 197 -24.85 2.99 -0.10
N THR A 198 -24.71 4.26 -0.46
CA THR A 198 -23.64 5.11 0.08
C THR A 198 -23.82 5.28 1.59
N ARG A 199 -22.79 4.94 2.36
CA ARG A 199 -22.81 5.02 3.84
C ARG A 199 -22.28 6.36 4.31
N ILE A 200 -22.99 7.02 5.21
CA ILE A 200 -22.63 8.35 5.70
C ILE A 200 -22.38 8.26 7.20
N TRP A 201 -21.13 8.46 7.59
CA TRP A 201 -20.67 8.23 8.95
C TRP A 201 -20.58 9.55 9.71
N ARG A 202 -21.33 9.65 10.81
CA ARG A 202 -21.35 10.78 11.75
C ARG A 202 -21.10 10.26 13.17
N GLY A 203 -19.91 10.50 13.71
CA GLY A 203 -19.46 9.93 14.98
C GLY A 203 -19.59 8.40 15.04
N ARG A 204 -20.67 7.90 15.67
CA ARG A 204 -20.96 6.47 15.81
C ARG A 204 -22.07 5.96 14.89
N GLU A 205 -22.75 6.86 14.19
CA GLU A 205 -23.88 6.57 13.33
C GLU A 205 -23.38 6.16 11.93
N CYS A 206 -24.14 5.25 11.29
CA CYS A 206 -24.01 4.90 9.89
C CYS A 206 -25.35 5.21 9.23
N LEU A 207 -25.43 6.40 8.63
CA LEU A 207 -26.63 6.94 8.03
C LEU A 207 -26.68 6.63 6.53
N THR A 208 -27.88 6.66 5.98
CA THR A 208 -28.19 6.57 4.55
C THR A 208 -28.52 7.94 3.99
N PRO A 209 -28.51 8.12 2.65
CA PRO A 209 -29.03 9.34 2.02
C PRO A 209 -30.47 9.66 2.43
N GLU A 210 -31.31 8.63 2.58
CA GLU A 210 -32.71 8.79 3.00
C GLU A 210 -32.83 9.36 4.42
N GLU A 211 -32.02 8.90 5.36
CA GLU A 211 -32.00 9.42 6.72
C GLU A 211 -31.53 10.88 6.77
N LEU A 212 -30.54 11.26 5.95
CA LEU A 212 -30.15 12.68 5.83
C LEU A 212 -31.25 13.56 5.22
N VAL A 213 -32.08 13.01 4.32
CA VAL A 213 -33.27 13.70 3.81
C VAL A 213 -34.33 13.83 4.91
N ALA A 214 -34.57 12.76 5.67
CA ALA A 214 -35.52 12.75 6.78
C ALA A 214 -35.14 13.74 7.90
N GLU A 215 -33.85 13.92 8.16
CA GLU A 215 -33.32 14.93 9.09
C GLU A 215 -33.33 16.37 8.51
N GLY A 216 -33.68 16.55 7.24
CA GLY A 216 -33.66 17.84 6.56
C GLY A 216 -32.25 18.37 6.24
N ILE A 217 -31.22 17.53 6.39
CA ILE A 217 -29.84 17.87 6.06
C ILE A 217 -29.65 17.84 4.54
N TRP A 218 -30.21 16.88 3.83
CA TRP A 218 -30.22 16.84 2.36
C TRP A 218 -31.62 17.18 1.83
N PRO A 219 -31.74 17.78 0.63
CA PRO A 219 -33.05 18.04 0.03
C PRO A 219 -33.67 16.72 -0.43
N ALA A 220 -35.00 16.58 -0.42
CA ALA A 220 -35.66 15.37 -0.94
C ALA A 220 -35.42 15.15 -2.44
N SER A 221 -35.19 16.23 -3.20
CA SER A 221 -34.78 16.20 -4.61
C SER A 221 -34.20 17.56 -5.00
N GLY A 222 -33.37 17.58 -6.05
CA GLY A 222 -32.80 18.80 -6.62
C GLY A 222 -31.37 19.05 -6.17
N LYS A 223 -30.94 20.31 -6.25
CA LYS A 223 -29.57 20.72 -5.95
C LYS A 223 -29.46 21.38 -4.58
N LYS A 224 -28.33 21.16 -3.90
CA LYS A 224 -27.97 21.82 -2.64
C LYS A 224 -26.47 22.11 -2.63
N SER A 225 -26.11 23.34 -2.25
CA SER A 225 -24.72 23.68 -1.90
C SER A 225 -24.31 22.95 -0.62
N LEU A 226 -23.12 22.36 -0.61
CA LEU A 226 -22.49 21.74 0.56
C LEU A 226 -21.37 22.62 1.14
N GLU A 227 -21.24 23.86 0.65
CA GLU A 227 -20.41 24.93 1.23
C GLU A 227 -18.94 24.57 1.47
N GLY A 228 -18.39 23.62 0.71
CA GLY A 228 -17.02 23.16 0.90
C GLY A 228 -16.82 22.37 2.19
N GLN A 229 -17.84 21.62 2.64
CA GLN A 229 -17.73 20.76 3.82
C GLN A 229 -16.55 19.78 3.65
N GLY A 230 -15.65 19.78 4.64
CA GLY A 230 -14.48 18.89 4.65
C GLY A 230 -14.87 17.49 5.10
N VAL A 231 -14.61 16.48 4.27
CA VAL A 231 -14.89 15.06 4.55
C VAL A 231 -13.75 14.17 4.07
N LEU A 232 -13.77 12.91 4.48
CA LEU A 232 -13.05 11.85 3.79
C LEU A 232 -14.05 11.00 3.01
N LEU A 233 -13.64 10.53 1.82
CA LEU A 233 -14.49 9.77 0.91
C LEU A 233 -13.93 8.38 0.68
N GLY A 234 -14.78 7.37 0.77
CA GLY A 234 -14.53 6.06 0.21
C GLY A 234 -14.91 6.10 -1.26
N ILE A 235 -13.93 5.83 -2.14
CA ILE A 235 -14.13 5.90 -3.58
C ILE A 235 -14.04 4.50 -4.17
N THR A 236 -15.04 4.16 -4.97
CA THR A 236 -15.14 2.92 -5.73
C THR A 236 -15.45 3.22 -7.19
N TRP A 237 -15.42 2.21 -8.05
CA TRP A 237 -15.98 2.31 -9.39
C TRP A 237 -17.26 1.48 -9.51
N LYS A 238 -18.28 2.07 -10.16
CA LYS A 238 -19.53 1.40 -10.55
C LYS A 238 -19.88 1.75 -11.99
N PRO A 239 -20.56 0.86 -12.73
CA PRO A 239 -21.11 1.20 -14.05
C PRO A 239 -22.03 2.42 -13.95
N THR A 240 -21.72 3.47 -14.72
CA THR A 240 -22.52 4.69 -14.76
C THR A 240 -23.29 4.78 -16.09
N PRO A 241 -24.61 5.04 -16.08
CA PRO A 241 -25.38 5.31 -17.29
C PRO A 241 -24.90 6.54 -18.06
N GLY A 242 -25.23 6.63 -19.34
CA GLY A 242 -25.01 7.85 -20.14
C GLY A 242 -23.65 7.95 -20.85
N GLY A 243 -22.85 6.87 -20.88
CA GLY A 243 -21.65 6.81 -21.73
C GLY A 243 -20.48 7.68 -21.26
N VAL A 244 -20.46 8.06 -19.98
CA VAL A 244 -19.37 8.83 -19.37
C VAL A 244 -18.09 8.00 -19.36
N PHE A 245 -16.98 8.59 -19.80
CA PHE A 245 -15.71 7.88 -19.99
C PHE A 245 -15.10 7.44 -18.66
N THR A 246 -15.08 8.34 -17.67
CA THR A 246 -14.60 8.07 -16.31
C THR A 246 -15.51 8.79 -15.32
N ARG A 247 -16.13 8.04 -14.42
CA ARG A 247 -16.86 8.56 -13.27
C ARG A 247 -16.75 7.55 -12.13
N PHE A 248 -16.33 8.02 -10.96
CA PHE A 248 -16.25 7.21 -9.76
C PHE A 248 -17.51 7.33 -8.90
N HIS A 249 -17.58 6.49 -7.89
CA HIS A 249 -18.71 6.33 -7.00
C HIS A 249 -18.27 6.44 -5.54
N ILE A 250 -19.00 7.24 -4.77
CA ILE A 250 -18.78 7.41 -3.34
C ILE A 250 -19.47 6.24 -2.61
N SER A 251 -18.67 5.35 -2.03
CA SER A 251 -19.18 4.27 -1.18
C SER A 251 -19.44 4.75 0.25
N ASP A 252 -18.60 5.68 0.72
CA ASP A 252 -18.58 6.13 2.10
C ASP A 252 -18.28 7.63 2.20
N ILE A 253 -18.94 8.31 3.13
CA ILE A 253 -18.65 9.70 3.49
C ILE A 253 -18.41 9.75 5.00
N TRP A 254 -17.19 10.04 5.44
CA TRP A 254 -16.89 10.32 6.84
C TRP A 254 -16.99 11.82 7.08
N LEU A 255 -18.02 12.24 7.83
CA LEU A 255 -18.32 13.65 8.08
C LEU A 255 -17.44 14.28 9.17
N ASP A 256 -16.84 13.46 10.04
CA ASP A 256 -16.05 13.90 11.17
C ASP A 256 -14.91 12.94 11.54
N ASP A 257 -13.97 13.44 12.33
CA ASP A 257 -12.80 12.68 12.78
C ASP A 257 -13.18 11.48 13.67
N GLY A 258 -14.26 11.57 14.45
CA GLY A 258 -14.72 10.47 15.31
C GLY A 258 -15.16 9.26 14.50
N ALA A 259 -15.89 9.50 13.42
CA ALA A 259 -16.28 8.48 12.46
C ALA A 259 -15.06 7.81 11.79
N MET A 260 -14.08 8.61 11.36
CA MET A 260 -12.85 8.09 10.73
C MET A 260 -11.99 7.31 11.74
N GLN A 261 -11.82 7.82 12.96
CA GLN A 261 -11.08 7.14 14.03
C GLN A 261 -11.70 5.78 14.36
N ARG A 262 -13.03 5.67 14.36
CA ARG A 262 -13.72 4.40 14.57
C ARG A 262 -13.45 3.40 13.44
N ALA A 263 -13.54 3.85 12.19
CA ALA A 263 -13.25 2.98 11.04
C ALA A 263 -11.79 2.49 11.07
N ALA A 264 -10.84 3.39 11.37
CA ALA A 264 -9.44 3.06 11.53
C ALA A 264 -9.21 2.08 12.70
N HIS A 265 -9.88 2.28 13.83
CA HIS A 265 -9.80 1.38 14.98
C HIS A 265 -10.26 -0.04 14.64
N ASN A 266 -11.43 -0.18 14.01
CA ASN A 266 -11.95 -1.48 13.61
C ASN A 266 -10.99 -2.20 12.65
N GLN A 267 -10.48 -1.50 11.64
CA GLN A 267 -9.51 -2.07 10.70
C GLN A 267 -8.19 -2.44 11.40
N THR A 268 -7.75 -1.64 12.37
CA THR A 268 -6.56 -1.92 13.18
C THR A 268 -6.73 -3.19 14.00
N GLU A 269 -7.88 -3.42 14.63
CA GLU A 269 -8.14 -4.66 15.38
C GLU A 269 -8.10 -5.89 14.45
N THR A 270 -8.76 -5.82 13.28
CA THR A 270 -8.73 -6.88 12.27
C THR A 270 -7.29 -7.23 11.87
N HIS A 271 -6.50 -6.20 11.54
CA HIS A 271 -5.13 -6.39 11.11
C HIS A 271 -4.22 -6.91 12.25
N LYS A 272 -4.39 -6.45 13.50
CA LYS A 272 -3.65 -6.97 14.65
C LYS A 272 -3.86 -8.47 14.86
N VAL A 273 -5.09 -8.95 14.73
CA VAL A 273 -5.40 -10.38 14.82
C VAL A 273 -4.71 -11.14 13.69
N SER A 274 -4.80 -10.62 12.46
CA SER A 274 -4.13 -11.21 11.30
C SER A 274 -2.61 -11.33 11.50
N MET A 275 -1.97 -10.27 11.97
CA MET A 275 -0.52 -10.22 12.20
C MET A 275 -0.06 -11.14 13.31
N ARG A 276 -0.81 -11.25 14.42
CA ARG A 276 -0.47 -12.16 15.52
C ARG A 276 -0.51 -13.62 15.08
N ASN A 277 -1.48 -13.99 14.27
CA ASN A 277 -1.60 -15.36 13.74
C ASN A 277 -0.54 -15.68 12.69
N ARG A 278 -0.07 -14.68 11.93
CA ARG A 278 0.87 -14.86 10.82
C ARG A 278 2.31 -14.52 11.16
N TRP A 279 2.59 -13.96 12.33
CA TRP A 279 3.91 -13.53 12.80
C TRP A 279 4.44 -12.28 12.09
N MET A 280 5.32 -11.54 12.76
CA MET A 280 5.84 -10.26 12.27
C MET A 280 6.89 -10.48 11.17
N PRO A 281 6.75 -9.89 9.98
CA PRO A 281 7.76 -10.00 8.93
C PRO A 281 8.96 -9.10 9.21
N ALA A 282 10.11 -9.58 8.77
CA ALA A 282 11.40 -8.91 8.87
C ALA A 282 12.32 -9.41 7.76
N TRP A 283 13.48 -8.80 7.62
CA TRP A 283 14.60 -9.42 6.92
C TRP A 283 15.79 -9.62 7.86
N VAL A 284 16.72 -10.43 7.42
CA VAL A 284 18.01 -10.60 8.10
C VAL A 284 19.00 -9.57 7.60
N ASP A 285 19.50 -8.72 8.50
CA ASP A 285 20.58 -7.78 8.22
C ASP A 285 21.94 -8.51 8.24
N ALA A 286 22.17 -9.33 9.27
CA ALA A 286 23.45 -10.01 9.49
C ALA A 286 23.28 -11.30 10.32
N VAL A 287 24.28 -12.18 10.24
CA VAL A 287 24.35 -13.42 11.03
C VAL A 287 25.76 -13.58 11.60
N GLU A 288 25.84 -13.73 12.92
CA GLU A 288 27.06 -14.07 13.65
C GLU A 288 27.02 -15.56 14.01
N TYR A 289 27.80 -16.39 13.31
CA TYR A 289 27.84 -17.83 13.54
C TYR A 289 28.67 -18.20 14.76
N GLY A 290 28.09 -19.03 15.61
CA GLY A 290 28.75 -19.72 16.71
C GLY A 290 29.12 -21.17 16.35
N LYS A 291 29.40 -21.98 17.37
CA LYS A 291 29.68 -23.41 17.21
C LYS A 291 28.38 -24.22 17.23
N PHE A 292 28.38 -25.36 16.54
CA PHE A 292 27.31 -26.37 16.58
C PHE A 292 25.91 -25.83 16.26
N GLY A 293 25.79 -24.96 15.25
CA GLY A 293 24.51 -24.44 14.78
C GLY A 293 24.01 -23.20 15.53
N ARG A 294 24.66 -22.81 16.64
CA ARG A 294 24.33 -21.56 17.33
C ARG A 294 24.62 -20.35 16.46
N ALA A 295 23.74 -19.36 16.48
CA ALA A 295 23.95 -18.10 15.79
C ALA A 295 23.21 -16.96 16.48
N THR A 296 23.74 -15.75 16.34
CA THR A 296 22.99 -14.51 16.60
C THR A 296 22.60 -13.89 15.27
N VAL A 297 21.31 -13.75 15.04
CA VAL A 297 20.72 -13.19 13.83
C VAL A 297 20.25 -11.78 14.13
N THR A 298 20.72 -10.82 13.35
CA THR A 298 20.24 -9.43 13.41
C THR A 298 19.17 -9.25 12.35
N VAL A 299 17.98 -8.81 12.75
CA VAL A 299 16.83 -8.62 11.85
C VAL A 299 16.20 -7.25 12.00
N THR A 300 15.74 -6.65 10.90
CA THR A 300 14.95 -5.43 10.91
C THR A 300 13.49 -5.75 10.63
N LEU A 301 12.60 -5.39 11.56
CA LEU A 301 11.16 -5.61 11.40
C LEU A 301 10.60 -4.67 10.31
N PHE A 302 9.70 -5.18 9.48
CA PHE A 302 9.03 -4.35 8.47
C PHE A 302 8.03 -3.40 9.11
N GLY A 303 7.84 -2.27 8.44
CA GLY A 303 7.01 -1.16 8.86
C GLY A 303 5.53 -1.35 8.54
N GLY A 304 4.73 -0.34 8.90
CA GLY A 304 3.32 -0.26 8.54
C GLY A 304 2.36 -0.96 9.50
N MET A 305 2.85 -1.63 10.53
CA MET A 305 2.04 -2.28 11.56
C MET A 305 1.64 -1.31 12.69
N ASP A 306 0.61 -1.68 13.46
CA ASP A 306 0.22 -0.97 14.68
C ASP A 306 1.32 -1.02 15.76
N ALA A 307 1.48 0.07 16.51
CA ALA A 307 2.53 0.21 17.52
C ALA A 307 2.47 -0.87 18.60
N SER A 308 1.27 -1.35 18.95
CA SER A 308 1.11 -2.40 19.97
C SER A 308 1.70 -3.75 19.54
N LEU A 309 1.79 -4.04 18.24
CA LEU A 309 2.42 -5.27 17.75
C LEU A 309 3.93 -5.24 17.96
N TYR A 310 4.58 -4.09 17.73
CA TYR A 310 6.00 -3.94 18.00
C TYR A 310 6.33 -3.98 19.49
N ALA A 311 5.44 -3.44 20.34
CA ALA A 311 5.60 -3.43 21.78
C ALA A 311 5.65 -4.84 22.43
N ASP A 312 5.18 -5.86 21.71
CA ASP A 312 5.27 -7.26 22.14
C ASP A 312 6.70 -7.85 22.01
N PHE A 313 7.59 -7.21 21.25
CA PHE A 313 8.99 -7.62 21.10
C PHE A 313 9.85 -6.99 22.21
N LYS A 314 10.24 -7.82 23.19
CA LYS A 314 10.99 -7.38 24.38
C LYS A 314 12.28 -8.17 24.53
N LYS A 315 13.30 -7.53 25.08
CA LYS A 315 14.54 -8.21 25.47
C LYS A 315 14.27 -9.32 26.49
N GLY A 316 14.92 -10.46 26.29
CA GLY A 316 14.90 -11.63 27.18
C GLY A 316 13.75 -12.61 26.92
N ILE A 317 12.80 -12.30 26.05
CA ILE A 317 11.66 -13.22 25.80
C ILE A 317 12.04 -14.30 24.79
N PRO A 318 11.47 -15.51 24.90
CA PRO A 318 11.58 -16.52 23.86
C PRO A 318 10.85 -16.08 22.59
N ALA A 319 11.38 -16.50 21.45
CA ALA A 319 10.78 -16.26 20.15
C ALA A 319 11.03 -17.43 19.19
N LEU A 320 10.24 -17.49 18.14
CA LEU A 320 10.40 -18.38 16.99
C LEU A 320 10.70 -17.55 15.75
N MET A 321 11.59 -18.03 14.89
CA MET A 321 11.89 -17.40 13.61
C MET A 321 11.85 -18.44 12.49
N ASN A 322 11.12 -18.13 11.42
CA ASN A 322 11.02 -18.97 10.24
C ASN A 322 11.39 -18.19 8.98
N GLY A 323 12.08 -18.84 8.04
CA GLY A 323 12.30 -18.27 6.71
C GLY A 323 11.01 -18.26 5.91
N VAL A 324 10.81 -17.22 5.11
CA VAL A 324 9.62 -17.07 4.25
C VAL A 324 10.01 -16.64 2.85
N GLU A 325 9.09 -16.83 1.90
CA GLU A 325 9.22 -16.30 0.56
C GLU A 325 8.97 -14.78 0.51
N ASN A 326 9.28 -14.15 -0.63
CA ASN A 326 9.01 -12.72 -0.85
C ASN A 326 7.51 -12.35 -0.72
N THR A 327 6.63 -13.32 -0.88
CA THR A 327 5.18 -13.19 -0.66
C THR A 327 4.78 -13.28 0.82
N LEU A 328 5.74 -13.45 1.72
CA LEU A 328 5.58 -13.66 3.15
C LEU A 328 4.86 -14.97 3.54
N LYS A 329 4.80 -15.96 2.63
CA LYS A 329 4.27 -17.29 2.94
C LYS A 329 5.23 -18.09 3.81
N HIS A 330 4.69 -18.76 4.82
CA HIS A 330 5.44 -19.69 5.66
C HIS A 330 5.77 -20.97 4.91
N THR A 331 6.91 -21.57 5.22
CA THR A 331 7.10 -23.01 5.02
C THR A 331 6.56 -23.74 6.24
N GLU A 332 5.69 -24.71 6.02
CA GLU A 332 5.19 -25.61 7.08
C GLU A 332 5.64 -27.04 6.80
N GLY A 333 5.88 -27.79 7.87
CA GLY A 333 6.24 -29.20 7.80
C GLY A 333 5.06 -30.06 8.23
N GLY A 334 4.43 -30.78 7.31
CA GLY A 334 3.34 -31.71 7.64
C GLY A 334 2.14 -31.04 8.32
N THR A 335 1.64 -31.61 9.43
CA THR A 335 0.40 -31.18 10.09
C THR A 335 0.60 -30.29 11.33
N ALA A 336 1.86 -29.97 11.72
CA ALA A 336 2.13 -29.28 12.98
C ALA A 336 2.47 -27.77 12.85
N GLY A 337 2.12 -27.16 11.72
CA GLY A 337 2.15 -25.71 11.55
C GLY A 337 3.54 -25.09 11.39
N PRO A 338 3.63 -23.74 11.36
CA PRO A 338 4.88 -23.02 11.07
C PRO A 338 5.91 -23.15 12.20
N SER A 339 5.47 -23.39 13.42
CA SER A 339 6.34 -23.60 14.59
C SER A 339 7.20 -24.86 14.51
N GLN A 340 6.84 -25.84 13.68
CA GLN A 340 7.64 -27.04 13.47
C GLN A 340 8.93 -26.77 12.70
N MET A 341 8.86 -25.85 11.72
CA MET A 341 10.00 -25.50 10.84
C MET A 341 10.79 -24.30 11.37
N ALA A 342 10.27 -23.61 12.38
CA ALA A 342 10.91 -22.43 12.94
C ALA A 342 12.09 -22.77 13.85
N ALA A 343 13.16 -21.97 13.74
CA ALA A 343 14.22 -21.96 14.72
C ALA A 343 13.69 -21.39 16.04
N ARG A 344 14.11 -21.99 17.15
CA ARG A 344 13.75 -21.56 18.52
C ARG A 344 14.89 -20.75 19.13
N GLY A 345 14.54 -19.76 19.94
CA GLY A 345 15.56 -18.86 20.46
C GLY A 345 15.00 -17.79 21.38
N SER A 346 15.81 -16.77 21.61
CA SER A 346 15.45 -15.64 22.46
C SER A 346 15.90 -14.31 21.88
N ILE A 347 15.09 -13.27 22.11
CA ILE A 347 15.43 -11.90 21.72
C ILE A 347 16.42 -11.35 22.75
N ARG A 348 17.65 -11.08 22.34
CA ARG A 348 18.70 -10.54 23.20
C ARG A 348 18.69 -9.03 23.28
N GLU A 349 18.36 -8.37 22.19
CA GLU A 349 18.35 -6.91 22.09
C GLU A 349 17.21 -6.45 21.18
N VAL A 350 16.63 -5.30 21.51
CA VAL A 350 15.63 -4.59 20.72
C VAL A 350 16.10 -3.16 20.63
N THR A 351 16.45 -2.73 19.43
CA THR A 351 17.03 -1.41 19.18
C THR A 351 16.15 -0.66 18.21
N LYS A 352 15.87 0.60 18.50
CA LYS A 352 15.19 1.50 17.56
C LYS A 352 16.22 2.41 16.90
N THR A 353 16.26 2.42 15.58
CA THR A 353 17.10 3.32 14.81
C THR A 353 16.71 4.77 15.10
N PRO A 354 17.67 5.67 15.34
CA PRO A 354 17.39 7.10 15.51
C PRO A 354 16.78 7.71 14.25
N GLY A 355 15.88 8.68 14.42
CA GLY A 355 15.22 9.39 13.32
C GLY A 355 14.02 8.65 12.73
N ASP A 356 13.53 9.16 11.61
CA ASP A 356 12.39 8.57 10.90
C ASP A 356 12.85 7.37 10.08
N ALA A 357 12.14 6.25 10.26
CA ALA A 357 12.40 5.04 9.50
C ALA A 357 12.00 5.25 8.03
N ALA A 358 12.78 4.67 7.11
CA ALA A 358 12.40 4.61 5.70
C ALA A 358 11.05 3.90 5.54
N LEU A 359 10.29 4.29 4.52
CA LEU A 359 8.99 3.68 4.23
C LEU A 359 9.14 2.16 4.01
N GLY A 360 8.33 1.36 4.69
CA GLY A 360 8.44 -0.11 4.70
C GLY A 360 9.35 -0.66 5.82
N SER A 361 10.10 0.18 6.53
CA SER A 361 10.83 -0.18 7.75
C SER A 361 10.06 0.25 9.00
N SER A 362 10.15 -0.54 10.07
CA SER A 362 9.70 -0.10 11.40
C SER A 362 10.73 0.76 12.12
N GLY A 363 11.98 0.76 11.64
CA GLY A 363 13.14 1.28 12.38
C GLY A 363 13.47 0.45 13.63
N ILE A 364 12.89 -0.74 13.81
CA ILE A 364 13.17 -1.62 14.93
C ILE A 364 14.01 -2.80 14.46
N GLN A 365 15.18 -2.96 15.08
CA GLN A 365 16.08 -4.06 14.87
C GLN A 365 16.09 -4.97 16.10
N LEU A 366 16.14 -6.28 15.87
CA LEU A 366 16.25 -7.30 16.92
C LEU A 366 17.55 -8.07 16.76
N ARG A 367 18.19 -8.43 17.88
CA ARG A 367 19.20 -9.50 17.90
C ARG A 367 18.58 -10.74 18.50
N TYR A 368 18.50 -11.80 17.70
CA TYR A 368 17.86 -13.05 18.03
C TYR A 368 18.92 -14.15 18.12
N GLU A 369 19.02 -14.81 19.28
CA GLU A 369 19.94 -15.94 19.45
C GLU A 369 19.18 -17.26 19.32
N THR A 370 19.67 -18.14 18.46
CA THR A 370 19.19 -19.51 18.24
C THR A 370 20.34 -20.50 18.41
N ASP A 371 20.05 -21.72 18.85
CA ASP A 371 20.99 -22.85 18.85
C ASP A 371 20.95 -23.66 17.54
N MET A 372 19.96 -23.39 16.68
CA MET A 372 19.77 -24.05 15.39
C MET A 372 19.51 -23.00 14.31
N ILE A 373 20.58 -22.58 13.62
CA ILE A 373 20.48 -21.76 12.42
C ILE A 373 19.99 -22.60 11.24
N THR A 374 19.17 -22.00 10.37
CA THR A 374 18.61 -22.63 9.17
C THR A 374 18.91 -21.78 7.94
N GLU A 375 18.82 -22.41 6.76
CA GLU A 375 19.06 -21.76 5.46
C GLU A 375 18.16 -20.55 5.19
N GLY A 376 16.98 -20.50 5.81
CA GLY A 376 16.05 -19.38 5.71
C GLY A 376 16.52 -18.09 6.39
N MET A 377 17.50 -18.17 7.31
CA MET A 377 18.00 -17.04 8.09
C MET A 377 19.38 -16.57 7.60
N ARG A 378 19.54 -16.34 6.29
CA ARG A 378 20.74 -15.74 5.69
C ARG A 378 20.56 -14.23 5.47
N PRO A 379 21.63 -13.42 5.44
CA PRO A 379 21.53 -11.99 5.13
C PRO A 379 20.68 -11.74 3.88
N THR A 380 19.86 -10.70 3.92
CA THR A 380 18.85 -10.29 2.90
C THR A 380 17.64 -11.22 2.76
N ARG A 381 17.63 -12.41 3.36
CA ARG A 381 16.44 -13.28 3.35
C ARG A 381 15.34 -12.70 4.22
N ILE A 382 14.11 -12.97 3.80
CA ILE A 382 12.90 -12.58 4.51
C ILE A 382 12.57 -13.65 5.53
N VAL A 383 12.22 -13.22 6.73
CA VAL A 383 11.82 -14.09 7.84
C VAL A 383 10.51 -13.58 8.43
N ARG A 384 9.85 -14.44 9.18
CA ARG A 384 8.83 -14.02 10.12
C ARG A 384 9.23 -14.45 11.53
N ILE A 385 9.01 -13.56 12.49
CA ILE A 385 9.36 -13.75 13.90
C ILE A 385 8.12 -13.66 14.79
N ARG A 386 8.00 -14.60 15.73
CA ARG A 386 6.92 -14.67 16.71
C ARG A 386 7.45 -14.60 18.15
N PRO A 387 7.07 -13.60 18.95
CA PRO A 387 7.33 -13.63 20.39
C PRO A 387 6.43 -14.69 21.07
N ALA A 388 6.89 -15.28 22.17
CA ALA A 388 6.19 -16.42 22.80
C ALA A 388 4.77 -16.12 23.30
N ASN A 389 4.40 -14.85 23.48
CA ASN A 389 3.06 -14.42 23.90
C ASN A 389 2.04 -14.36 22.74
N TRP A 390 2.47 -14.59 21.49
CA TRP A 390 1.58 -14.64 20.34
C TRP A 390 1.06 -16.07 20.11
N PRO A 391 -0.14 -16.22 19.52
CA PRO A 391 -0.75 -17.53 19.30
C PRO A 391 0.07 -18.42 18.36
N ASP A 392 -0.09 -19.73 18.55
CA ASP A 392 0.40 -20.76 17.62
C ASP A 392 -0.72 -21.19 16.68
N ALA A 393 -1.04 -20.32 15.73
CA ALA A 393 -2.08 -20.57 14.75
C ALA A 393 -1.54 -21.45 13.62
N HIS A 394 -2.34 -22.44 13.22
CA HIS A 394 -2.11 -23.19 12.00
C HIS A 394 -2.76 -22.44 10.84
N MET A 395 -2.02 -22.28 9.74
CA MET A 395 -2.51 -21.55 8.58
C MET A 395 -3.38 -22.46 7.71
N PRO A 396 -4.39 -21.91 7.01
CA PRO A 396 -5.08 -22.67 5.97
C PRO A 396 -4.09 -23.09 4.88
N ARG A 397 -4.38 -24.20 4.20
CA ARG A 397 -3.47 -24.84 3.21
C ARG A 397 -2.99 -23.90 2.12
N GLU A 398 -3.77 -22.89 1.79
CA GLU A 398 -3.47 -21.89 0.77
C GLU A 398 -2.32 -20.96 1.20
N GLU A 399 -2.17 -20.70 2.50
CA GLU A 399 -1.29 -19.67 3.07
C GLU A 399 0.12 -20.16 3.47
N TYR A 400 0.43 -21.44 3.23
CA TYR A 400 1.76 -22.00 3.46
C TYR A 400 2.29 -22.83 2.29
N LEU A 401 3.60 -23.09 2.30
CA LEU A 401 4.30 -23.99 1.39
C LEU A 401 4.58 -25.31 2.12
N ASP A 402 4.04 -26.41 1.59
CA ASP A 402 4.26 -27.75 2.14
C ASP A 402 5.66 -28.27 1.81
N SER A 403 6.37 -28.76 2.82
CA SER A 403 7.73 -29.25 2.67
C SER A 403 7.81 -30.40 1.65
N GLY A 404 8.54 -30.18 0.55
CA GLY A 404 9.05 -31.25 -0.30
C GLY A 404 8.30 -31.57 -1.59
N ARG A 405 7.16 -30.93 -1.89
CA ARG A 405 6.45 -31.14 -3.19
C ARG A 405 5.72 -29.92 -3.76
N PHE A 406 5.75 -28.76 -3.10
CA PHE A 406 4.90 -27.62 -3.48
C PHE A 406 5.64 -26.53 -4.27
N SER A 407 5.04 -26.09 -5.38
CA SER A 407 5.35 -24.83 -6.05
C SER A 407 4.45 -23.70 -5.50
N LEU A 408 4.93 -22.45 -5.53
CA LEU A 408 4.12 -21.23 -5.29
C LEU A 408 2.80 -21.23 -6.09
N GLU A 409 2.79 -21.99 -7.19
CA GLU A 409 1.81 -22.04 -8.27
C GLU A 409 0.73 -23.13 -8.14
N ASP A 410 0.82 -24.02 -7.14
CA ASP A 410 -0.01 -25.24 -7.09
C ASP A 410 -1.49 -25.00 -6.74
N ARG A 411 -1.84 -23.79 -6.27
CA ARG A 411 -3.21 -23.42 -5.85
C ARG A 411 -3.65 -22.05 -6.33
N PHE A 412 -2.69 -21.20 -6.70
CA PHE A 412 -2.93 -19.87 -7.22
C PHE A 412 -2.31 -19.77 -8.59
N PRO A 413 -2.96 -19.05 -9.50
CA PRO A 413 -2.55 -19.05 -10.87
C PRO A 413 -1.13 -18.48 -11.03
N THR A 414 -0.38 -19.07 -11.96
CA THR A 414 0.96 -18.60 -12.33
C THR A 414 0.86 -17.20 -12.92
N PRO A 415 1.97 -16.44 -13.02
CA PRO A 415 1.95 -15.14 -13.70
C PRO A 415 1.38 -15.19 -15.13
N ALA A 416 1.33 -16.36 -15.76
CA ALA A 416 0.74 -16.58 -17.08
C ALA A 416 -0.80 -16.42 -17.13
N ILE A 417 -1.46 -16.26 -15.99
CA ILE A 417 -2.89 -15.92 -15.95
C ILE A 417 -3.14 -14.48 -16.38
N PHE A 418 -2.28 -13.54 -15.97
CA PHE A 418 -2.56 -12.12 -16.12
C PHE A 418 -2.71 -11.66 -17.58
N PRO A 419 -1.95 -12.18 -18.56
CA PRO A 419 -2.18 -11.86 -19.97
C PRO A 419 -3.55 -12.32 -20.52
N LYS A 420 -4.32 -13.12 -19.78
CA LYS A 420 -5.60 -13.72 -20.22
C LYS A 420 -6.84 -13.07 -19.57
N TYR A 421 -6.66 -12.10 -18.66
CA TYR A 421 -7.74 -11.49 -17.86
C TYR A 421 -7.90 -10.00 -18.14
#